data_AF-A0A661LSY0-F1
#
_entry.id   AF-A0A661LSY0-F1
#
_cell.length_a   1.000
_cell.length_b   1.000
_cell.length_c   1.000
_cell.angle_alpha   90.00
_cell.angle_beta   90.00
_cell.angle_gamma   90.00
#
_symmetry.space_group_name_H-M   'P 1'
#
loop_
_entity.id
_entity.type
_entity.pdbx_description
1 polymer ?
#
loop_
_entity_poly.entity_id
_entity_poly.type
_entity_poly.pdbx_seq_one_letter_code
_entity_poly.pdbx_strand_id
1 'polypeptide(L)'
;MNILSINTSTKQYSLAVMKDEILLGEYILPSGPSHFSNLMPSIDDLLIKVGLEPQKLDGLIVALGPGSFTGIRIGLSVVKGLSQCLNIPIIGVPTL
;
A
#
# COMPACT_ATOMS: atom_id res chain seq x y z
N MET A 1 -0.83 16.56 1.91
CA MET A 1 -0.50 15.53 0.91
C MET A 1 -0.97 14.19 1.41
N ASN A 2 -1.92 13.55 0.72
CA ASN A 2 -2.48 12.26 1.09
C ASN A 2 -1.67 11.14 0.42
N ILE A 3 -1.07 10.27 1.22
CA ILE A 3 -0.14 9.23 0.74
C ILE A 3 -0.65 7.87 1.20
N LEU A 4 -0.69 6.90 0.28
CA LEU A 4 -0.89 5.49 0.59
C LEU A 4 0.45 4.76 0.49
N SER A 5 0.84 4.06 1.55
CA SER A 5 2.04 3.22 1.59
C SER A 5 1.69 1.74 1.66
N ILE A 6 2.44 0.91 0.93
CA ILE A 6 2.22 -0.53 0.81
C ILE A 6 3.54 -1.27 1.02
N ASN A 7 3.59 -2.16 2.01
CA ASN A 7 4.72 -3.05 2.23
C ASN A 7 4.27 -4.51 2.19
N THR A 8 4.69 -5.22 1.15
CA THR A 8 4.45 -6.66 0.96
C THR A 8 5.76 -7.46 0.99
N SER A 9 6.84 -6.87 1.51
CA SER A 9 8.18 -7.48 1.52
C SER A 9 8.35 -8.57 2.58
N THR A 10 7.46 -8.67 3.57
CA THR A 10 7.59 -9.64 4.67
C THR A 10 6.52 -10.72 4.62
N LYS A 11 6.45 -11.57 5.65
CA LYS A 11 5.36 -12.55 5.82
C LYS A 11 4.03 -11.89 6.19
N GLN A 12 4.06 -10.68 6.71
CA GLN A 12 2.88 -9.83 6.88
C GLN A 12 2.95 -8.75 5.81
N TYR A 13 1.80 -8.29 5.34
CA TYR A 13 1.78 -7.03 4.60
C TYR A 13 1.19 -5.94 5.47
N SER A 14 1.65 -4.72 5.23
CA SER A 14 1.14 -3.55 5.89
C SER A 14 0.75 -2.47 4.89
N LEU A 15 -0.22 -1.68 5.33
CA LEU A 15 -0.80 -0.55 4.61
C LEU A 15 -0.83 0.63 5.56
N ALA A 16 -0.55 1.84 5.09
CA ALA A 16 -0.78 3.04 5.87
C ALA A 16 -1.24 4.20 4.99
N VAL A 17 -2.17 4.99 5.50
CA VAL A 17 -2.61 6.25 4.87
C VAL A 17 -2.17 7.40 5.75
N MET A 18 -1.43 8.33 5.16
CA MET A 18 -0.99 9.55 5.81
C MET A 18 -1.59 10.76 5.12
N LYS A 19 -1.84 11.81 5.90
CA LYS A 19 -2.13 13.15 5.40
C LYS A 19 -1.11 14.11 5.99
N ASP A 20 -0.23 14.61 5.14
CA ASP A 20 0.95 15.38 5.54
C ASP A 20 1.79 14.55 6.52
N GLU A 21 1.99 15.02 7.75
CA GLU A 21 2.75 14.30 8.78
C GLU A 21 1.86 13.47 9.72
N ILE A 22 0.56 13.40 9.44
CA ILE A 22 -0.42 12.75 10.32
C ILE A 22 -0.76 11.36 9.75
N LEU A 23 -0.55 10.32 10.55
CA LEU A 23 -1.05 8.98 10.25
C LEU A 23 -2.57 8.94 10.46
N LEU A 24 -3.33 8.71 9.39
CA LEU A 24 -4.79 8.61 9.46
C LEU A 24 -5.23 7.19 9.81
N GLY A 25 -4.48 6.18 9.38
CA GLY A 25 -4.75 4.79 9.70
C GLY A 25 -3.71 3.85 9.10
N GLU A 26 -3.57 2.69 9.72
CA GLU A 26 -2.68 1.62 9.27
C GLU A 26 -3.31 0.25 9.48
N TYR A 27 -2.89 -0.71 8.66
CA TYR A 27 -3.13 -2.12 8.86
C TYR A 27 -1.83 -2.90 8.85
N ILE A 28 -1.73 -3.85 9.77
CA ILE A 28 -0.72 -4.92 9.76
C ILE A 28 -1.51 -6.23 9.69
N LEU A 29 -1.46 -6.89 8.55
CA LEU A 29 -2.34 -8.01 8.25
C LEU A 29 -1.57 -9.34 8.34
N PRO A 30 -2.11 -10.32 9.08
CA PRO A 30 -1.41 -11.57 9.34
C PRO A 30 -1.23 -12.42 8.08
N SER A 31 -0.22 -13.28 8.10
CA SER A 31 -0.03 -14.33 7.09
C SER A 31 -1.13 -15.39 7.17
N GLY A 32 -1.65 -15.84 6.03
CA GLY A 32 -2.61 -16.94 5.95
C GLY A 32 -2.70 -17.54 4.54
N PRO A 33 -3.45 -18.64 4.35
CA PRO A 33 -3.78 -19.13 3.01
C PRO A 33 -4.45 -18.00 2.21
N SER A 34 -4.00 -17.79 0.97
CA SER A 34 -4.38 -16.62 0.14
C SER A 34 -3.88 -15.27 0.66
N HIS A 35 -2.69 -15.24 1.26
CA HIS A 35 -2.08 -14.08 1.92
C HIS A 35 -2.27 -12.70 1.24
N PHE A 36 -2.22 -12.63 -0.10
CA PHE A 36 -2.35 -11.37 -0.83
C PHE A 36 -3.70 -11.17 -1.55
N SER A 37 -4.63 -12.12 -1.51
CA SER A 37 -5.95 -11.96 -2.17
C SER A 37 -6.75 -10.80 -1.57
N ASN A 38 -6.48 -10.47 -0.31
CA ASN A 38 -7.17 -9.40 0.41
C ASN A 38 -6.47 -8.04 0.30
N LEU A 39 -5.35 -7.93 -0.42
CA LEU A 39 -4.58 -6.68 -0.48
C LEU A 39 -5.41 -5.50 -0.98
N MET A 40 -6.08 -5.63 -2.14
CA MET A 40 -6.93 -4.58 -2.67
C MET A 40 -8.18 -4.31 -1.81
N PRO A 41 -8.93 -5.34 -1.35
CA PRO A 41 -9.99 -5.13 -0.37
C PRO A 41 -9.55 -4.40 0.90
N SER A 42 -8.35 -4.68 1.41
CA SER A 42 -7.81 -4.01 2.59
C SER A 42 -7.38 -2.57 2.33
N ILE A 43 -6.93 -2.24 1.12
CA ILE A 43 -6.69 -0.84 0.71
C ILE A 43 -8.00 -0.07 0.68
N ASP A 44 -9.04 -0.63 0.04
CA ASP A 44 -10.36 -0.02 -0.06
C ASP A 44 -10.99 0.20 1.33
N ASP A 45 -10.99 -0.83 2.18
CA ASP A 45 -11.49 -0.72 3.55
C ASP A 45 -10.72 0.32 4.38
N LEU A 46 -9.40 0.40 4.24
CA LEU A 46 -8.61 1.42 4.94
C LEU A 46 -8.98 2.83 4.50
N LEU A 47 -9.09 3.07 3.18
CA LEU A 47 -9.48 4.36 2.62
C LEU A 47 -10.87 4.78 3.08
N ILE A 48 -11.84 3.85 3.08
CA ILE A 48 -13.19 4.08 3.59
C ILE A 48 -13.14 4.46 5.08
N LYS A 49 -12.39 3.73 5.92
CA LYS A 49 -12.33 4.01 7.36
C LYS A 49 -11.70 5.35 7.70
N VAL A 50 -10.73 5.80 6.92
CA VAL A 50 -10.13 7.13 7.10
C VAL A 50 -10.90 8.24 6.37
N GLY A 51 -12.01 7.91 5.71
CA GLY A 51 -12.86 8.87 4.99
C GLY A 51 -12.17 9.52 3.80
N LEU A 52 -11.26 8.80 3.12
CA LEU A 52 -10.48 9.31 2.00
C LEU A 52 -10.90 8.65 0.70
N GLU A 53 -11.33 9.45 -0.27
CA GLU A 53 -11.57 8.97 -1.63
C GLU A 53 -10.25 8.64 -2.35
N PRO A 54 -10.15 7.54 -3.12
CA PRO A 54 -8.94 7.19 -3.86
C PRO A 54 -8.40 8.32 -4.75
N GLN A 55 -9.28 9.13 -5.35
CA GLN A 55 -8.92 10.26 -6.22
C GLN A 55 -8.27 11.42 -5.46
N LYS A 56 -8.30 11.42 -4.12
CA LYS A 56 -7.64 12.42 -3.28
C LYS A 56 -6.23 12.00 -2.88
N LEU A 57 -5.77 10.81 -3.25
CA LEU A 57 -4.39 10.41 -3.06
C LEU A 57 -3.49 11.26 -3.97
N ASP A 58 -2.40 11.76 -3.40
CA ASP A 58 -1.40 12.58 -4.10
C ASP A 58 -0.17 11.74 -4.49
N GLY A 59 0.03 10.59 -3.85
CA GLY A 59 1.17 9.73 -4.13
C GLY A 59 1.07 8.35 -3.48
N LEU A 60 1.84 7.42 -4.03
CA LEU A 60 1.93 6.05 -3.57
C LEU A 60 3.35 5.72 -3.13
N ILE A 61 3.50 5.01 -2.01
CA ILE A 61 4.78 4.50 -1.52
C ILE A 61 4.75 2.97 -1.55
N VAL A 62 5.84 2.35 -2.01
CA VAL A 62 5.96 0.89 -2.05
C VAL A 62 7.33 0.42 -1.60
N ALA A 63 7.35 -0.65 -0.79
CA ALA A 63 8.59 -1.30 -0.38
C ALA A 63 9.26 -2.04 -1.56
N LEU A 64 10.55 -1.78 -1.80
CA LEU A 64 11.34 -2.40 -2.87
C LEU A 64 12.05 -3.69 -2.44
N GLY A 65 12.05 -4.00 -1.15
CA GLY A 65 12.86 -5.06 -0.56
C GLY A 65 14.24 -4.57 -0.10
N PRO A 66 15.15 -5.49 0.31
CA PRO A 66 15.05 -6.95 0.17
C PRO A 66 13.90 -7.59 0.97
N GLY A 67 13.42 -8.76 0.51
CA GLY A 67 12.31 -9.47 1.14
C GLY A 67 11.68 -10.54 0.22
N SER A 68 10.41 -10.84 0.46
CA SER A 68 9.60 -11.81 -0.28
C SER A 68 9.57 -11.51 -1.78
N PHE A 69 10.18 -12.37 -2.59
CA PHE A 69 10.21 -12.22 -4.06
C PHE A 69 8.81 -12.18 -4.70
N THR A 70 7.88 -12.96 -4.17
CA THR A 70 6.48 -12.94 -4.61
C THR A 70 5.76 -11.71 -4.08
N GLY A 71 5.91 -11.41 -2.79
CA GLY A 71 5.20 -10.31 -2.14
C GLY A 71 5.58 -8.96 -2.73
N ILE A 72 6.87 -8.68 -2.91
CA ILE A 72 7.36 -7.42 -3.51
C ILE A 72 6.76 -7.20 -4.90
N ARG A 73 6.74 -8.23 -5.74
CA ARG A 73 6.17 -8.12 -7.10
C ARG A 73 4.66 -7.88 -7.08
N ILE A 74 3.94 -8.47 -6.13
CA ILE A 74 2.51 -8.22 -5.95
C ILE A 74 2.27 -6.75 -5.54
N GLY A 75 2.98 -6.26 -4.52
CA GLY A 75 2.88 -4.87 -4.07
C GLY A 75 3.19 -3.87 -5.18
N LEU A 76 4.28 -4.10 -5.93
CA LEU A 76 4.63 -3.29 -7.10
C LEU A 76 3.55 -3.33 -8.19
N SER A 77 2.94 -4.48 -8.44
CA SER A 77 1.89 -4.62 -9.47
C SER A 77 0.64 -3.82 -9.09
N VAL A 78 0.22 -3.89 -7.82
CA VAL A 78 -0.91 -3.11 -7.30
C VAL A 78 -0.63 -1.61 -7.38
N VAL A 79 0.52 -1.16 -6.91
CA VAL A 79 0.88 0.27 -6.89
C VAL A 79 1.00 0.84 -8.30
N LYS A 80 1.55 0.07 -9.25
CA LYS A 80 1.57 0.44 -10.67
C LYS A 80 0.17 0.58 -11.25
N GLY A 81 -0.73 -0.36 -10.96
CA GLY A 81 -2.12 -0.27 -11.40
C GLY A 81 -2.83 0.98 -10.87
N LEU A 82 -2.71 1.23 -9.56
CA LEU A 82 -3.29 2.41 -8.92
C LEU A 82 -2.72 3.72 -9.48
N SER A 83 -1.39 3.82 -9.61
CA SER A 83 -0.72 5.00 -10.18
C SER A 83 -1.19 5.28 -11.60
N GLN A 84 -1.33 4.24 -12.44
CA GLN A 84 -1.79 4.40 -13.82
C GLN A 84 -3.26 4.87 -13.88
N CYS A 85 -4.12 4.38 -12.98
CA CYS A 85 -5.53 4.79 -12.93
C CYS A 85 -5.73 6.20 -12.35
N LEU A 86 -4.96 6.57 -11.33
CA LEU A 86 -5.08 7.84 -10.62
C LEU A 86 -4.19 8.94 -11.20
N ASN A 87 -3.24 8.58 -12.06
CA ASN A 87 -2.22 9.48 -12.63
C ASN A 87 -1.38 10.19 -11.55
N ILE A 88 -0.92 9.42 -10.55
CA ILE A 88 -0.15 9.92 -9.40
C ILE A 88 1.22 9.24 -9.28
N PRO A 89 2.24 9.93 -8.73
CA PRO A 89 3.60 9.39 -8.64
C PRO A 89 3.71 8.19 -7.68
N ILE A 90 4.73 7.36 -7.94
CA ILE A 90 5.15 6.25 -7.08
C ILE A 90 6.53 6.54 -6.54
N ILE A 91 6.73 6.34 -5.23
CA ILE A 91 8.03 6.37 -4.58
C ILE A 91 8.34 4.96 -4.07
N GLY A 92 9.43 4.39 -4.56
CA GLY A 92 9.96 3.13 -4.07
C GLY A 92 10.92 3.36 -2.90
N VAL A 93 10.73 2.65 -1.79
CA VAL A 93 11.57 2.76 -0.59
C VAL A 93 12.24 1.41 -0.32
N PRO A 94 13.59 1.36 -0.25
CA PRO A 94 14.31 0.18 0.23
C PRO A 94 13.85 -0.19 1.65
N THR A 95 13.77 -1.48 1.97
CA THR A 95 13.42 -1.91 3.33
C THR A 95 14.58 -1.76 4.31
N LEU A 96 15.80 -1.55 3.80
CA LEU A 96 17.07 -1.37 4.52
C LEU A 96 17.94 -0.31 3.85
#